data_AF-A0A963R1J2-F1
#
_entry.id   AF-A0A963R1J2-F1
#
_cell.length_a   1.000
_cell.length_b   1.000
_cell.length_c   1.000
_cell.angle_alpha   90.00
_cell.angle_beta   90.00
_cell.angle_gamma   90.00
#
_symmetry.space_group_name_H-M   'P 1'
#
loop_
_entity.id
_entity.type
_entity.pdbx_description
1 polymer ?
#
loop_
_entity_poly.entity_id
_entity_poly.type
_entity_poly.pdbx_seq_one_letter_code
_entity_poly.pdbx_strand_id
1 'polypeptide(L)' 'MGNQEKQSESAEATIQVVDQAQLRAVVSTVRHDILDQVSAFGPLAVSDIADLLGASASSLYYHIEQLLAVGLLVEDGS' A
#
# COMPACT_ATOMS: atom_id res chain seq x y z
N MET A 1 27.39 29.15 10.56
CA MET A 1 26.66 29.39 9.29
C MET A 1 27.04 28.27 8.35
N GLY A 2 26.18 27.46 7.75
CA GLY A 2 24.72 27.40 7.74
C GLY A 2 24.28 25.94 7.56
N ASN A 3 23.09 25.70 8.09
CA ASN A 3 22.36 24.44 8.10
C ASN A 3 21.98 23.98 6.69
N GLN A 4 21.87 22.65 6.56
CA GLN A 4 20.84 21.91 5.85
C GLN A 4 20.60 22.20 4.37
N GLU A 5 20.84 21.17 3.57
CA GLU A 5 19.77 20.55 2.77
C GLU A 5 20.00 19.03 2.87
N LYS A 6 19.43 18.42 3.91
CA LYS A 6 19.23 16.96 3.95
C LYS A 6 18.24 16.67 2.83
N GLN A 7 18.76 16.27 1.68
CA GLN A 7 17.96 15.74 0.59
C GLN A 7 17.17 14.55 1.15
N SER A 8 15.84 14.73 1.17
CA SER A 8 14.86 13.71 1.49
C SER A 8 14.95 12.64 0.41
N GLU A 9 15.85 11.69 0.61
CA GLU A 9 15.88 10.44 -0.15
C GLU A 9 14.74 9.58 0.39
N SER A 10 13.51 9.88 -0.05
CA SER A 10 12.40 8.94 0.05
C SER A 10 12.78 7.77 -0.85
N ALA A 11 13.51 6.82 -0.30
CA ALA A 11 13.90 5.60 -0.98
C ALA A 11 12.65 5.01 -1.63
N GLU A 12 12.72 4.83 -2.95
CA GLU A 12 11.70 4.17 -3.75
C GLU A 12 11.49 2.75 -3.17
N ALA A 13 10.54 2.63 -2.25
CA ALA A 13 10.30 1.41 -1.50
C ALA A 13 9.59 0.41 -2.42
N THR A 14 10.37 -0.26 -3.27
CA THR A 14 9.85 -1.30 -4.16
C THR A 14 9.30 -2.45 -3.32
N ILE A 15 8.01 -2.71 -3.43
CA ILE A 15 7.36 -3.86 -2.79
C ILE A 15 7.90 -5.14 -3.43
N GLN A 16 8.64 -5.94 -2.67
CA GLN A 16 9.20 -7.22 -3.13
C GLN A 16 8.22 -8.36 -2.83
N VAL A 17 7.82 -9.11 -3.86
CA VAL A 17 7.09 -10.37 -3.70
C VAL A 17 8.10 -11.50 -3.55
N VAL A 18 8.26 -12.01 -2.33
CA VAL A 18 9.34 -12.95 -1.96
C VAL A 18 8.84 -14.37 -1.70
N ASP A 19 7.51 -14.58 -1.62
CA ASP A 19 6.93 -15.91 -1.41
C ASP A 19 5.67 -16.19 -2.25
N GLN A 20 5.25 -17.46 -2.25
CA GLN A 20 4.12 -17.94 -3.05
C GLN A 20 2.76 -17.41 -2.57
N ALA A 21 2.60 -17.11 -1.28
CA ALA A 21 1.36 -16.57 -0.72
C ALA A 21 1.17 -15.10 -1.13
N GLN A 22 2.25 -14.31 -1.09
CA GLN A 22 2.29 -12.96 -1.62
C GLN A 22 2.00 -12.95 -3.12
N LEU A 23 2.59 -13.87 -3.89
CA LEU A 23 2.29 -13.99 -5.32
C LEU A 23 0.81 -14.28 -5.57
N ARG A 24 0.18 -15.16 -4.78
CA ARG A 24 -1.26 -15.44 -4.89
C ARG A 24 -2.12 -14.24 -4.50
N ALA A 25 -1.67 -13.46 -3.52
CA ALA A 25 -2.35 -12.23 -3.13
C ALA A 25 -2.32 -11.24 -4.31
N VAL A 26 -1.19 -10.99 -4.95
CA VAL A 26 -1.13 -9.95 -6.01
C VAL A 26 -1.89 -10.29 -7.29
N VAL A 27 -2.28 -11.55 -7.58
CA VAL A 27 -3.05 -11.91 -8.80
C VAL A 27 -4.37 -11.13 -8.99
N SER A 28 -4.95 -10.55 -7.94
CA SER A 28 -6.16 -9.73 -8.06
C SER A 28 -5.82 -8.31 -8.50
N THR A 29 -6.47 -7.86 -9.59
CA THR A 29 -6.35 -6.48 -10.09
C THR A 29 -6.65 -5.44 -9.03
N VAL A 30 -7.74 -5.62 -8.26
CA VAL A 30 -8.11 -4.71 -7.16
C VAL A 30 -6.99 -4.60 -6.12
N ARG A 31 -6.28 -5.69 -5.84
CA ARG A 31 -5.16 -5.67 -4.89
C ARG A 31 -3.93 -4.99 -5.46
N HIS A 32 -3.68 -5.08 -6.78
CA HIS A 32 -2.67 -4.25 -7.44
C HIS A 32 -3.03 -2.76 -7.33
N ASP A 33 -4.27 -2.40 -7.66
CA ASP A 33 -4.71 -1.00 -7.63
C ASP A 33 -4.53 -0.39 -6.23
N ILE A 34 -4.85 -1.16 -5.17
CA ILE A 34 -4.61 -0.76 -3.78
C ILE A 34 -3.12 -0.53 -3.49
N LEU A 35 -2.25 -1.49 -3.88
CA LEU A 35 -0.81 -1.38 -3.66
C LEU A 35 -0.22 -0.18 -4.43
N ASP A 36 -0.72 0.10 -5.63
CA ASP A 36 -0.29 1.23 -6.43
C ASP A 36 -0.66 2.57 -5.76
N GLN A 37 -1.88 2.70 -5.21
CA GLN A 37 -2.26 3.91 -4.48
C GLN A 37 -1.38 4.12 -3.24
N VAL A 38 -1.19 3.09 -2.43
CA VAL A 38 -0.37 3.19 -1.21
C VAL A 38 1.11 3.46 -1.56
N SER A 39 1.62 2.86 -2.62
CA SER A 39 3.00 3.12 -3.09
C SER A 39 3.18 4.55 -3.61
N ALA A 40 2.16 5.11 -4.26
CA ALA A 40 2.21 6.45 -4.83
C ALA A 40 2.02 7.57 -3.78
N PHE A 41 1.13 7.36 -2.81
CA PHE A 41 0.72 8.41 -1.86
C PHE A 41 1.23 8.19 -0.43
N GLY A 42 1.82 7.02 -0.13
CA GLY A 42 2.24 6.65 1.22
C GLY A 42 1.09 6.03 2.04
N PRO A 43 1.16 6.09 3.39
CA PRO A 43 0.09 5.61 4.25
C PRO A 43 -1.24 6.29 3.92
N LEU A 44 -2.29 5.49 3.73
CA LEU A 44 -3.64 5.95 3.39
C LEU A 44 -4.68 5.30 4.31
N ALA A 45 -5.74 6.04 4.63
CA ALA A 45 -6.91 5.41 5.23
C ALA A 45 -7.68 4.62 4.16
N VAL A 46 -8.43 3.60 4.58
CA VAL A 46 -9.27 2.79 3.67
C VAL A 46 -10.28 3.65 2.90
N SER A 47 -10.79 4.73 3.51
CA SER A 47 -11.65 5.70 2.84
C SER A 47 -10.96 6.42 1.70
N ASP A 48 -9.70 6.82 1.88
CA ASP A 48 -8.95 7.56 0.86
C ASP A 48 -8.66 6.65 -0.35
N ILE A 49 -8.33 5.38 -0.09
CA ILE A 49 -8.15 4.36 -1.13
C ILE A 49 -9.48 4.15 -1.90
N ALA A 50 -10.60 4.10 -1.19
CA ALA A 50 -11.92 3.94 -1.83
C ALA A 50 -12.26 5.13 -2.74
N ASP A 51 -11.99 6.35 -2.30
CA ASP A 51 -12.22 7.57 -3.08
C ASP A 51 -11.33 7.62 -4.32
N LEU A 52 -10.04 7.26 -4.20
CA LEU A 52 -9.09 7.21 -5.32
C LEU A 52 -9.48 6.16 -6.37
N LEU A 53 -10.04 5.02 -5.95
CA LEU A 53 -10.45 3.94 -6.85
C LEU A 53 -11.90 4.07 -7.34
N GLY A 54 -12.66 5.03 -6.85
CA GLY A 54 -14.10 5.15 -7.14
C GLY A 54 -14.90 3.93 -6.68
N ALA A 55 -14.46 3.29 -5.58
CA ALA A 55 -15.05 2.09 -5.01
C ALA A 55 -15.73 2.38 -3.67
N SER A 56 -16.50 1.43 -3.12
CA SER A 56 -16.98 1.54 -1.74
C SER A 56 -15.93 1.02 -0.77
N ALA A 57 -15.71 1.73 0.35
CA ALA A 57 -14.78 1.27 1.39
C ALA A 57 -15.11 -0.15 1.89
N SER A 58 -16.41 -0.47 2.02
CA SER A 58 -16.89 -1.81 2.40
C SER A 58 -16.38 -2.92 1.48
N SER A 59 -16.24 -2.65 0.17
CA SER A 59 -15.75 -3.62 -0.80
C SER A 59 -14.24 -3.87 -0.69
N LEU A 60 -13.49 -2.91 -0.13
CA LEU A 60 -12.03 -2.97 -0.07
C LEU A 60 -11.50 -3.70 1.16
N TYR A 61 -12.24 -3.76 2.27
CA TYR A 61 -11.77 -4.38 3.51
C TYR A 61 -11.28 -5.82 3.32
N TYR A 62 -12.04 -6.64 2.58
CA TYR A 62 -11.62 -8.01 2.28
C TYR A 62 -10.29 -8.06 1.52
N HIS A 63 -10.08 -7.15 0.57
CA HIS A 63 -8.83 -7.10 -0.20
C HIS A 63 -7.66 -6.64 0.65
N ILE A 64 -7.88 -5.67 1.54
CA ILE A 64 -6.87 -5.13 2.46
C ILE A 64 -6.47 -6.19 3.48
N GLU A 65 -7.42 -6.88 4.10
CA GLU A 65 -7.13 -7.99 5.02
C GLU A 65 -6.27 -9.07 4.37
N GLN A 66 -6.55 -9.44 3.12
CA GLN A 66 -5.75 -10.41 2.38
C GLN A 66 -4.32 -9.93 2.10
N LEU A 67 -4.09 -8.63 1.95
CA LEU A 67 -2.75 -8.04 1.76
C LEU A 67 -2.00 -7.93 3.09
N LEU A 68 -2.68 -7.54 4.17
CA LEU A 68 -2.13 -7.52 5.53
C LEU A 68 -1.70 -8.93 5.97
N ALA A 69 -2.52 -9.94 5.68
CA ALA A 69 -2.25 -11.33 6.05
C ALA A 69 -0.95 -11.91 5.45
N VAL A 70 -0.46 -11.33 4.34
CA VAL A 70 0.79 -11.72 3.67
C VAL A 70 1.89 -10.67 3.79
N GLY A 71 1.67 -9.63 4.59
CA GLY A 71 2.65 -8.56 4.86
C GLY A 71 2.97 -7.66 3.67
N LEU A 72 2.10 -7.60 2.65
CA LEU A 72 2.27 -6.66 1.54
C LEU A 72 1.75 -5.25 1.87
N LEU A 73 0.85 -5.17 2.86
CA LEU A 73 0.51 -3.93 3.56
C LEU A 73 0.82 -4.12 5.04
N VAL A 74 0.97 -3.00 5.74
CA VAL A 74 1.05 -2.92 7.20
C VAL A 74 0.16 -1.79 7.69
N GLU A 75 -0.34 -1.92 8.90
CA GLU A 75 -1.05 -0.81 9.56
C GLU A 75 -0.03 0.22 10.05
N ASP A 76 -0.33 1.50 9.83
CA ASP A 76 0.47 2.60 10.38
C ASP A 76 -0.04 2.95 11.77
N GLY A 77 0.86 2.95 12.77
CA GLY A 77 0.54 3.34 14.15
C GLY A 77 0.08 2.23 15.11
N SER A 78 0.45 0.96 14.86
CA SER A 78 0.32 -0.14 15.85
C SER A 78 1.51 -0.23 16.80
#